data_AF-A0AAD2GW28-F1
#
_entry.id   AF-A0AAD2GW28-F1
#
_cell.length_a   1.000
_cell.length_b   1.000
_cell.length_c   1.000
_cell.angle_alpha   90.00
_cell.angle_beta   90.00
_cell.angle_gamma   90.00
#
_symmetry.space_group_name_H-M   'P 1'
#
loop_
_entity.id
_entity.type
_entity.pdbx_description
1 polymer ?
#
loop_
_entity_poly.entity_id
_entity_poly.type
_entity_poly.pdbx_seq_one_letter_code
_entity_poly.pdbx_strand_id
1 'polypeptide(L)'
;SLYTGVDATSVTEAQTSYKWSFASKRSRADDDALRAVRQEVGAATDGRESATNSAPGSSRVRGPTLPSSADLVYARELERENDDRDRGLKRKRDRADAKDRVEDMVGPKEVGREGMLEKKRAKRESDRAFRDKADEGLEADESVLIGSGDSFKDQIARRDAARKRHEAAREEKISASRERTQALRDREDKTMAMFQALAKQRYG
;
A
#
# COMPACT_ATOMS: atom_id res chain seq x y z
N SER A 1 -6.54 49.15 24.49
CA SER A 1 -6.01 48.11 23.59
C SER A 1 -6.51 48.44 22.19
N LEU A 2 -5.61 48.75 21.25
CA LEU A 2 -5.90 49.36 19.93
C LEU A 2 -5.57 48.43 18.76
N TYR A 3 -5.70 47.11 18.95
CA TYR A 3 -5.48 46.15 17.87
C TYR A 3 -6.74 45.30 17.67
N THR A 4 -7.52 45.67 16.66
CA THR A 4 -8.55 44.82 16.06
C THR A 4 -7.84 43.94 15.03
N GLY A 5 -7.89 42.62 15.22
CA GLY A 5 -7.19 41.65 14.37
C GLY A 5 -7.47 41.85 12.87
N VAL A 6 -6.57 41.35 12.03
CA VAL A 6 -6.64 41.49 10.58
C VAL A 6 -7.82 40.66 10.06
N ASP A 7 -8.82 41.32 9.47
CA ASP A 7 -9.91 40.63 8.77
C ASP A 7 -9.33 39.86 7.58
N ALA A 8 -9.39 38.52 7.65
CA ALA A 8 -8.91 37.60 6.61
C ALA A 8 -9.63 37.77 5.24
N THR A 9 -10.69 38.58 5.20
CA THR A 9 -11.42 38.96 3.99
C THR A 9 -10.70 40.03 3.17
N SER A 10 -9.81 40.84 3.78
CA SER A 10 -9.20 42.03 3.14
C SER A 10 -7.90 41.77 2.37
N VAL A 11 -7.33 40.56 2.44
CA VAL A 11 -5.91 40.35 2.14
C VAL A 11 -5.60 40.08 0.65
N THR A 12 -6.59 39.74 -0.19
CA THR A 12 -6.27 39.15 -1.51
C THR A 12 -6.00 40.14 -2.66
N GLU A 13 -6.36 41.42 -2.56
CA GLU A 13 -6.23 42.37 -3.68
C GLU A 13 -5.18 43.47 -3.46
N ALA A 14 -4.83 43.76 -2.21
CA ALA A 14 -3.98 44.92 -1.88
C ALA A 14 -2.49 44.59 -1.68
N GLN A 15 -2.09 43.31 -1.62
CA GLN A 15 -0.72 42.92 -1.23
C GLN A 15 0.27 42.77 -2.39
N THR A 16 -0.18 42.72 -3.65
CA THR A 16 0.74 42.61 -4.80
C THR A 16 0.32 43.55 -5.91
N SER A 17 1.29 44.22 -6.56
CA SER A 17 1.05 45.14 -7.68
C SER A 17 0.66 44.43 -8.99
N TYR A 18 0.61 43.10 -8.97
CA TYR A 18 0.33 42.29 -10.15
C TYR A 18 -1.17 42.02 -10.28
N LYS A 19 -1.78 42.51 -11.37
CA LYS A 19 -3.21 42.31 -11.64
C LYS A 19 -3.41 41.00 -12.39
N TRP A 20 -3.86 39.96 -11.70
CA TRP A 20 -4.20 38.70 -12.37
C TRP A 20 -5.61 38.78 -12.96
N SER A 21 -5.78 38.42 -14.22
CA SER A 21 -7.03 38.53 -14.99
C SER A 21 -8.17 37.63 -14.51
N PHE A 22 -7.89 36.63 -13.66
CA PHE A 22 -8.90 35.80 -13.00
C PHE A 22 -9.58 36.53 -11.82
N ALA A 23 -8.93 37.56 -11.26
CA ALA A 23 -9.51 38.35 -10.18
C ALA A 23 -10.53 39.39 -10.68
N SER A 24 -10.37 39.88 -11.91
CA SER A 24 -11.23 40.92 -12.49
C SER A 24 -12.51 40.39 -13.17
N LYS A 25 -12.67 39.07 -13.31
CA LYS A 25 -13.81 38.42 -13.99
C LYS A 25 -14.58 37.47 -13.08
N ARG A 26 -14.68 37.77 -11.78
CA ARG A 26 -15.44 36.94 -10.84
C ARG A 26 -16.92 37.22 -10.96
N SER A 27 -17.71 36.14 -11.06
CA SER A 27 -19.16 36.24 -10.92
C SER A 27 -19.51 36.35 -9.43
N ARG A 28 -20.67 36.94 -9.13
CA ARG A 28 -21.20 36.99 -7.76
C ARG A 28 -21.31 35.59 -7.12
N ALA A 29 -21.57 34.57 -7.94
CA ALA A 29 -21.60 33.17 -7.50
C ALA A 29 -20.21 32.66 -7.04
N ASP A 30 -19.14 33.09 -7.71
CA ASP A 30 -17.77 32.72 -7.35
C ASP A 30 -17.35 33.39 -6.04
N ASP A 31 -17.75 34.64 -5.82
CA ASP A 31 -17.48 35.36 -4.57
C ASP A 31 -18.21 34.74 -3.37
N ASP A 32 -19.46 34.29 -3.57
CA ASP A 32 -20.22 33.60 -2.52
C ASP A 32 -19.63 32.21 -2.21
N ALA A 33 -19.16 31.47 -3.23
CA ALA A 33 -18.46 30.20 -3.04
C ALA A 33 -17.13 30.39 -2.29
N LEU A 34 -16.34 31.41 -2.64
CA LEU A 34 -15.10 31.74 -1.94
C LEU A 34 -15.35 32.16 -0.48
N ARG A 35 -16.44 32.89 -0.22
CA ARG A 35 -16.84 33.25 1.15
C ARG A 35 -17.23 32.01 1.96
N ALA A 36 -17.99 31.08 1.38
CA ALA A 36 -18.38 29.84 2.05
C ALA A 36 -17.17 28.96 2.39
N VAL A 37 -16.25 28.76 1.44
CA VAL A 37 -15.01 28.01 1.67
C VAL A 37 -14.15 28.68 2.75
N ARG A 38 -14.04 30.02 2.75
CA ARG A 38 -13.29 30.72 3.80
C ARG A 38 -13.94 30.60 5.18
N GLN A 39 -15.27 30.59 5.26
CA GLN A 39 -15.98 30.34 6.52
C GLN A 39 -15.77 28.90 7.01
N GLU A 40 -15.76 27.93 6.10
CA GLU A 40 -15.46 26.52 6.41
C GLU A 40 -14.02 26.35 6.89
N VAL A 41 -13.04 26.93 6.19
CA VAL A 41 -11.64 26.91 6.60
C VAL A 41 -11.46 27.63 7.94
N GLY A 42 -12.04 28.82 8.12
CA GLY A 42 -12.00 29.55 9.38
C GLY A 42 -12.64 28.77 10.54
N ALA A 43 -13.76 28.08 10.31
CA ALA A 43 -14.35 27.21 11.32
C ALA A 43 -13.45 25.99 11.64
N ALA A 44 -12.76 25.45 10.64
CA ALA A 44 -11.83 24.33 10.82
C ALA A 44 -10.50 24.73 11.47
N THR A 45 -10.03 25.96 11.27
CA THR A 45 -8.75 26.46 11.79
C THR A 45 -8.90 27.23 13.10
N ASP A 46 -9.92 28.07 13.21
CA ASP A 46 -10.14 28.99 14.34
C ASP A 46 -11.26 28.51 15.29
N GLY A 47 -11.95 27.41 14.97
CA GLY A 47 -12.89 26.70 15.87
C GLY A 47 -12.23 26.03 17.07
N ARG A 48 -10.96 26.31 17.34
CA ARG A 48 -10.33 26.07 18.64
C ARG A 48 -10.53 27.34 19.45
N GLU A 49 -11.63 27.36 20.18
CA GLU A 49 -11.97 28.43 21.13
C GLU A 49 -10.73 28.97 21.83
N SER A 50 -10.63 30.30 21.82
CA SER A 50 -9.73 31.10 22.62
C SER A 50 -9.74 30.61 24.07
N ALA A 51 -8.83 29.68 24.40
CA ALA A 51 -8.51 29.31 25.77
C ALA A 51 -7.72 30.47 26.37
N THR A 52 -8.46 31.50 26.79
CA THR A 52 -7.96 32.57 27.64
C THR A 52 -7.36 31.95 28.89
N ASN A 53 -6.10 32.29 29.17
CA ASN A 53 -5.40 32.17 30.46
C ASN A 53 -5.32 30.77 31.09
N SER A 54 -4.15 30.14 30.98
CA SER A 54 -3.69 29.16 31.97
C SER A 54 -2.18 29.31 32.18
N ALA A 55 -1.83 29.73 33.38
CA ALA A 55 -0.47 29.90 33.91
C ALA A 55 0.36 28.60 33.89
N PRO A 56 1.70 28.65 34.02
CA PRO A 56 2.54 27.46 34.05
C PRO A 56 2.47 26.80 35.45
N GLY A 57 1.42 26.02 35.67
CA GLY A 57 1.19 25.26 36.90
C GLY A 57 1.69 23.83 36.79
N SER A 58 2.92 23.59 37.24
CA SER A 58 3.49 22.28 37.54
C SER A 58 2.55 21.47 38.45
N SER A 59 1.84 20.48 37.90
CA SER A 59 1.27 19.39 38.68
C SER A 59 1.41 18.09 37.91
N ARG A 60 2.09 17.12 38.54
CA ARG A 60 2.37 15.78 38.02
C ARG A 60 1.05 15.03 37.86
N VAL A 61 0.55 14.92 36.63
CA VAL A 61 -0.55 14.01 36.32
C VAL A 61 -0.01 12.57 36.41
N ARG A 62 -0.33 11.89 37.52
CA ARG A 62 -0.17 10.43 37.65
C ARG A 62 -1.44 9.75 37.15
N GLY A 63 -1.44 9.42 35.87
CA GLY A 63 -2.45 8.61 35.17
C GLY A 63 -1.95 8.30 33.76
N PRO A 64 -2.58 7.36 33.02
CA PRO A 64 -2.26 7.15 31.61
C PRO A 64 -2.33 8.49 30.90
N THR A 65 -1.19 8.95 30.38
CA THR A 65 -1.12 10.20 29.64
C THR A 65 -1.98 10.08 28.39
N LEU A 66 -2.66 11.15 28.01
CA LEU A 66 -3.30 11.22 26.69
C LEU A 66 -2.26 10.87 25.62
N PRO A 67 -2.63 10.10 24.57
CA PRO A 67 -1.70 9.74 23.51
C PRO A 67 -1.09 11.01 22.91
N SER A 68 0.22 10.96 22.68
CA SER A 68 0.92 12.04 22.00
C SER A 68 0.37 12.22 20.58
N SER A 69 0.58 13.38 19.97
CA SER A 69 0.23 13.59 18.56
C SER A 69 0.93 12.57 17.65
N ALA A 70 2.15 12.16 18.00
CA ALA A 70 2.87 11.09 17.32
C ALA A 70 2.16 9.73 17.47
N ASP A 71 1.63 9.43 18.65
CA ASP A 71 0.92 8.17 18.92
C ASP A 71 -0.41 8.10 18.14
N LEU A 72 -1.10 9.25 18.00
CA LEU A 72 -2.32 9.34 17.19
C LEU A 72 -2.03 9.14 15.70
N VAL A 73 -0.91 9.64 15.19
CA VAL A 73 -0.47 9.41 13.81
C VAL A 73 -0.12 7.93 13.62
N TYR A 74 0.65 7.36 14.54
CA TYR A 74 1.03 5.95 14.51
C TYR A 74 -0.18 5.02 14.54
N ALA A 75 -1.18 5.31 15.39
CA ALA A 75 -2.42 4.54 15.45
C ALA A 75 -3.17 4.55 14.11
N ARG A 76 -3.28 5.73 13.47
CA ARG A 76 -3.92 5.86 12.15
C ARG A 76 -3.16 5.11 11.05
N GLU A 77 -1.83 5.13 11.08
CA GLU A 77 -1.00 4.38 10.13
C GLU A 77 -1.19 2.87 10.32
N LEU A 78 -1.18 2.40 11.56
CA LEU A 78 -1.40 0.99 11.89
C LEU A 78 -2.79 0.51 11.47
N GLU A 79 -3.84 1.30 11.70
CA GLU A 79 -5.19 1.00 11.24
C GLU A 79 -5.25 0.86 9.71
N ARG A 80 -4.63 1.79 8.97
CA ARG A 80 -4.57 1.72 7.50
C ARG A 80 -3.83 0.48 7.02
N GLU A 81 -2.69 0.15 7.63
CA GLU A 81 -1.96 -1.07 7.27
C GLU A 81 -2.78 -2.34 7.56
N ASN A 82 -3.49 -2.37 8.69
CA ASN A 82 -4.34 -3.49 9.06
C ASN A 82 -5.51 -3.64 8.10
N ASP A 83 -6.18 -2.55 7.74
CA ASP A 83 -7.24 -2.56 6.74
C ASP A 83 -6.77 -3.11 5.40
N ASP A 84 -5.57 -2.71 4.95
CA ASP A 84 -4.99 -3.21 3.70
C ASP A 84 -4.64 -4.69 3.78
N ARG A 85 -4.09 -5.14 4.92
CA ARG A 85 -3.85 -6.57 5.19
C ARG A 85 -5.16 -7.35 5.19
N ASP A 86 -6.19 -6.86 5.87
CA ASP A 86 -7.49 -7.52 6.00
C ASP A 86 -8.24 -7.59 4.66
N ARG A 87 -8.20 -6.52 3.86
CA ARG A 87 -8.69 -6.54 2.47
C ARG A 87 -7.96 -7.60 1.65
N GLY A 88 -6.64 -7.70 1.79
CA GLY A 88 -5.84 -8.71 1.13
C GLY A 88 -6.21 -10.14 1.54
N LEU A 89 -6.38 -10.38 2.83
CA LEU A 89 -6.78 -11.68 3.39
C LEU A 89 -8.21 -12.05 2.98
N LYS A 90 -9.15 -11.10 3.02
CA LYS A 90 -10.53 -11.28 2.55
C LYS A 90 -10.56 -11.71 1.09
N ARG A 91 -9.87 -10.99 0.20
CA ARG A 91 -9.77 -11.37 -1.22
C ARG A 91 -9.19 -12.77 -1.43
N LYS A 92 -8.23 -13.19 -0.59
CA LYS A 92 -7.66 -14.55 -0.65
C LYS A 92 -8.67 -15.60 -0.21
N ARG A 93 -9.41 -15.36 0.88
CA ARG A 93 -10.48 -16.23 1.36
C ARG A 93 -11.59 -16.34 0.32
N ASP A 94 -12.10 -15.21 -0.17
CA ASP A 94 -13.15 -15.19 -1.19
C ASP A 94 -12.76 -15.97 -2.46
N ARG A 95 -11.48 -15.87 -2.87
CA ARG A 95 -10.94 -16.63 -4.01
C ARG A 95 -10.82 -18.12 -3.72
N ALA A 96 -10.42 -18.51 -2.51
CA ALA A 96 -10.39 -19.90 -2.10
C ALA A 96 -11.81 -20.47 -2.07
N ASP A 97 -12.75 -19.79 -1.40
CA ASP A 97 -14.15 -20.22 -1.32
C ASP A 97 -14.82 -20.29 -2.70
N ALA A 98 -14.47 -19.38 -3.62
CA ALA A 98 -14.95 -19.43 -5.00
C ALA A 98 -14.37 -20.62 -5.77
N LYS A 99 -13.11 -20.96 -5.53
CA LYS A 99 -12.46 -22.14 -6.12
C LYS A 99 -13.10 -23.42 -5.58
N ASP A 100 -13.30 -23.50 -4.28
CA ASP A 100 -13.89 -24.66 -3.61
C ASP A 100 -15.34 -24.87 -4.07
N ARG A 101 -16.14 -23.79 -4.17
CA ARG A 101 -17.48 -23.85 -4.78
C ARG A 101 -17.48 -24.35 -6.22
N VAL A 102 -16.48 -23.98 -7.02
CA VAL A 102 -16.35 -24.47 -8.40
C VAL A 102 -15.98 -25.95 -8.41
N GLU A 103 -15.10 -26.39 -7.51
CA GLU A 103 -14.70 -27.80 -7.38
C GLU A 103 -15.85 -28.68 -6.87
N ASP A 104 -16.70 -28.17 -5.97
CA ASP A 104 -17.90 -28.86 -5.49
C ASP A 104 -18.96 -29.02 -6.61
N MET A 105 -19.08 -28.05 -7.51
CA MET A 105 -20.07 -28.06 -8.60
C MET A 105 -19.60 -28.83 -9.85
N VAL A 106 -18.31 -28.77 -10.19
CA VAL A 106 -17.74 -29.36 -11.42
C VAL A 106 -17.03 -30.69 -11.14
N GLY A 107 -16.72 -30.97 -9.87
CA GLY A 107 -15.89 -32.10 -9.46
C GLY A 107 -14.39 -31.78 -9.48
N PRO A 108 -13.55 -32.69 -8.98
CA PRO A 108 -12.10 -32.51 -8.96
C PRO A 108 -11.59 -32.28 -10.38
N LYS A 109 -10.81 -31.20 -10.56
CA LYS A 109 -10.23 -30.86 -11.85
C LYS A 109 -9.44 -32.04 -12.42
N GLU A 110 -9.62 -32.33 -13.72
CA GLU A 110 -8.86 -33.37 -14.41
C GLU A 110 -7.35 -33.14 -14.23
N VAL A 111 -6.71 -34.03 -13.47
CA VAL A 111 -5.26 -34.01 -13.24
C VAL A 111 -4.59 -34.86 -14.32
N GLY A 112 -3.63 -34.29 -15.06
CA GLY A 112 -2.87 -35.03 -16.09
C GLY A 112 -2.61 -34.26 -17.38
N ARG A 113 -2.45 -34.99 -18.49
CA ARG A 113 -2.17 -34.42 -19.83
C ARG A 113 -3.33 -33.60 -20.38
N GLU A 114 -4.56 -34.05 -20.14
CA GLU A 114 -5.79 -33.39 -20.61
C GLU A 114 -6.01 -32.06 -19.87
N GLY A 115 -5.92 -32.05 -18.55
CA GLY A 115 -5.94 -30.81 -17.76
C GLY A 115 -4.80 -29.84 -18.09
N MET A 116 -3.62 -30.33 -18.50
CA MET A 116 -2.53 -29.46 -18.99
C MET A 116 -2.84 -28.85 -20.36
N LEU A 117 -3.46 -29.60 -21.27
CA LEU A 117 -3.87 -29.09 -22.58
C LEU A 117 -5.03 -28.10 -22.46
N GLU A 118 -5.99 -28.37 -21.59
CA GLU A 118 -7.09 -27.45 -21.28
C GLU A 118 -6.56 -26.17 -20.64
N LYS A 119 -5.66 -26.26 -19.65
CA LYS A 119 -5.00 -25.08 -19.06
C LYS A 119 -4.23 -24.27 -20.12
N LYS A 120 -3.55 -24.94 -21.05
CA LYS A 120 -2.89 -24.26 -22.18
C LYS A 120 -3.90 -23.59 -23.10
N ARG A 121 -5.05 -24.21 -23.37
CA ARG A 121 -6.12 -23.62 -24.18
C ARG A 121 -6.72 -22.39 -23.51
N ALA A 122 -7.11 -22.51 -22.24
CA ALA A 122 -7.64 -21.41 -21.44
C ALA A 122 -6.65 -20.24 -21.35
N LYS A 123 -5.35 -20.52 -21.19
CA LYS A 123 -4.32 -19.48 -21.24
C LYS A 123 -4.22 -18.81 -22.61
N ARG A 124 -4.22 -19.59 -23.70
CA ARG A 124 -4.18 -19.01 -25.05
C ARG A 124 -5.43 -18.17 -25.34
N GLU A 125 -6.58 -18.58 -24.84
CA GLU A 125 -7.83 -17.84 -24.96
C GLU A 125 -7.83 -16.56 -24.13
N SER A 126 -7.32 -16.58 -22.89
CA SER A 126 -7.14 -15.35 -22.11
C SER A 126 -6.13 -14.41 -22.74
N ASP A 127 -5.02 -14.93 -23.28
CA ASP A 127 -4.00 -14.15 -23.96
C ASP A 127 -4.55 -13.54 -25.26
N ARG A 128 -5.43 -14.27 -25.97
CA ARG A 128 -6.14 -13.77 -27.15
C ARG A 128 -7.16 -12.69 -26.77
N ALA A 129 -8.03 -12.97 -25.81
CA ALA A 129 -9.03 -12.01 -25.33
C ALA A 129 -8.39 -10.73 -24.79
N PHE A 130 -7.23 -10.81 -24.13
CA PHE A 130 -6.49 -9.64 -23.69
C PHE A 130 -5.94 -8.82 -24.87
N ARG A 131 -5.46 -9.48 -25.94
CA ARG A 131 -5.00 -8.78 -27.16
C ARG A 131 -6.16 -8.13 -27.90
N ASP A 132 -7.24 -8.88 -28.12
CA ASP A 132 -8.41 -8.39 -28.85
C ASP A 132 -9.07 -7.23 -28.08
N LYS A 133 -9.10 -7.29 -26.75
CA LYS A 133 -9.60 -6.20 -25.88
C LYS A 133 -8.64 -5.01 -25.79
N ALA A 134 -7.34 -5.22 -26.00
CA ALA A 134 -6.38 -4.11 -26.01
C ALA A 134 -6.55 -3.20 -27.24
N ASP A 135 -7.05 -3.75 -28.36
CA ASP A 135 -7.37 -2.98 -29.56
C ASP A 135 -8.67 -2.16 -29.43
N GLU A 136 -9.55 -2.50 -28.48
CA GLU A 136 -10.86 -1.87 -28.27
C GLU A 136 -10.80 -0.60 -27.40
N GLY A 137 -9.66 0.09 -27.38
CA GLY A 137 -9.52 1.39 -26.73
C GLY A 137 -9.03 1.29 -25.28
N LEU A 138 -7.75 0.97 -25.12
CA LEU A 138 -7.04 1.28 -23.88
C LEU A 138 -6.92 2.81 -23.79
N GLU A 139 -7.88 3.46 -23.13
CA GLU A 139 -7.83 4.87 -22.74
C GLU A 139 -6.70 5.06 -21.73
N ALA A 140 -5.46 5.03 -22.21
CA ALA A 140 -4.31 5.46 -21.43
C ALA A 140 -4.47 6.97 -21.23
N ASP A 141 -4.51 7.38 -19.97
CA ASP A 141 -4.53 8.79 -19.58
C ASP A 141 -3.46 9.55 -20.39
N GLU A 142 -3.84 10.70 -20.98
CA GLU A 142 -2.96 11.49 -21.85
C GLU A 142 -1.66 11.87 -21.13
N SER A 143 -1.69 11.94 -19.79
CA SER A 143 -0.52 12.14 -18.94
C SER A 143 0.52 11.00 -19.05
N VAL A 144 0.06 9.75 -19.18
CA VAL A 144 0.90 8.55 -19.36
C VAL A 144 1.32 8.39 -20.82
N LEU A 145 0.44 8.74 -21.75
CA LEU A 145 0.69 8.66 -23.19
C LEU A 145 1.68 9.73 -23.69
N ILE A 146 1.61 10.96 -23.17
CA ILE A 146 2.50 12.09 -23.51
C ILE A 146 3.78 12.07 -22.67
N GLY A 147 3.92 11.11 -21.74
CA GLY A 147 5.14 10.96 -20.96
C GLY A 147 5.36 12.11 -19.99
N SER A 148 4.32 12.49 -19.25
CA SER A 148 4.43 13.46 -18.18
C SER A 148 5.19 12.86 -16.99
N GLY A 149 6.47 13.21 -16.88
CA GLY A 149 7.18 13.32 -15.59
C GLY A 149 7.94 12.11 -15.04
N ASP A 150 7.65 10.88 -15.47
CA ASP A 150 8.49 9.72 -15.07
C ASP A 150 9.70 9.66 -16.03
N SER A 151 10.82 10.22 -15.58
CA SER A 151 12.04 10.26 -16.37
C SER A 151 12.47 8.83 -16.72
N PHE A 152 13.06 8.62 -17.89
CA PHE A 152 13.62 7.32 -18.30
C PHE A 152 14.50 6.66 -17.21
N LYS A 153 15.14 7.49 -16.38
CA LYS A 153 15.92 7.06 -15.21
C LYS A 153 15.05 6.42 -14.13
N ASP A 154 13.86 6.95 -13.86
CA ASP A 154 12.92 6.38 -12.90
C ASP A 154 12.38 5.04 -13.38
N GLN A 155 12.15 4.90 -14.70
CA GLN A 155 11.76 3.62 -15.28
C GLN A 155 12.89 2.57 -15.18
N ILE A 156 14.14 2.97 -15.40
CA ILE A 156 15.30 2.10 -15.16
C ILE A 156 15.40 1.73 -13.68
N ALA A 157 15.24 2.69 -12.77
CA ALA A 157 15.31 2.44 -11.33
C ALA A 157 14.21 1.47 -10.88
N ARG A 158 12.97 1.61 -11.38
CA ARG A 158 11.87 0.67 -11.13
C ARG A 158 12.19 -0.73 -11.65
N ARG A 159 12.71 -0.84 -12.87
CA ARG A 159 13.12 -2.12 -13.47
C ARG A 159 14.22 -2.79 -12.65
N ASP A 160 15.25 -2.04 -12.28
CA ASP A 160 16.39 -2.56 -11.55
C ASP A 160 16.01 -2.92 -10.10
N ALA A 161 15.10 -2.17 -9.47
CA ALA A 161 14.52 -2.52 -8.17
C ALA A 161 13.67 -3.80 -8.26
N ALA A 162 12.87 -3.96 -9.31
CA ALA A 162 12.10 -5.19 -9.54
C ALA A 162 13.02 -6.40 -9.74
N ARG A 163 14.10 -6.25 -10.53
CA ARG A 163 15.11 -7.29 -10.73
C ARG A 163 15.79 -7.66 -9.40
N LYS A 164 16.22 -6.68 -8.60
CA LYS A 164 16.83 -6.91 -7.28
C LYS A 164 15.89 -7.65 -6.33
N ARG A 165 14.60 -7.28 -6.30
CA ARG A 165 13.59 -7.99 -5.48
C ARG A 165 13.44 -9.44 -5.91
N HIS A 166 13.42 -9.70 -7.21
CA HIS A 166 13.30 -11.05 -7.74
C HIS A 166 14.57 -11.90 -7.47
N GLU A 167 15.75 -11.30 -7.62
CA GLU A 167 17.03 -11.93 -7.28
C GLU A 167 17.10 -12.28 -5.79
N ALA A 168 16.75 -11.34 -4.90
CA ALA A 168 16.71 -11.58 -3.45
C ALA A 168 15.74 -12.70 -3.07
N ALA A 169 14.52 -12.71 -3.64
CA ALA A 169 13.55 -13.78 -3.39
C ALA A 169 14.05 -15.15 -3.91
N ARG A 170 14.80 -15.16 -5.03
CA ARG A 170 15.40 -16.38 -5.56
C ARG A 170 16.54 -16.88 -4.67
N GLU A 171 17.38 -15.97 -4.18
CA GLU A 171 18.47 -16.28 -3.25
C GLU A 171 17.94 -16.83 -1.93
N GLU A 172 16.91 -16.21 -1.34
CA GLU A 172 16.23 -16.70 -0.13
C GLU A 172 15.65 -18.10 -0.34
N LYS A 173 15.04 -18.37 -1.49
CA LYS A 173 14.53 -19.70 -1.80
C LYS A 173 15.66 -20.74 -1.92
N ILE A 174 16.80 -20.34 -2.50
CA ILE A 174 17.97 -21.21 -2.64
C ILE A 174 18.61 -21.46 -1.27
N SER A 175 18.76 -20.44 -0.42
CA SER A 175 19.31 -20.61 0.93
C SER A 175 18.42 -21.51 1.78
N ALA A 176 17.10 -21.27 1.79
CA ALA A 176 16.14 -22.12 2.50
C ALA A 176 16.18 -23.58 2.00
N SER A 177 16.37 -23.80 0.70
CA SER A 177 16.54 -25.14 0.15
C SER A 177 17.86 -25.78 0.61
N ARG A 178 18.97 -25.02 0.63
CA ARG A 178 20.27 -25.50 1.08
C ARG A 178 20.25 -25.88 2.55
N GLU A 179 19.67 -25.04 3.41
CA GLU A 179 19.49 -25.30 4.84
C GLU A 179 18.69 -26.59 5.08
N ARG A 180 17.61 -26.81 4.32
CA ARG A 180 16.85 -28.06 4.40
C ARG A 180 17.69 -29.28 4.01
N THR A 181 18.48 -29.19 2.94
CA THR A 181 19.36 -30.30 2.53
C THR A 181 20.48 -30.57 3.53
N GLN A 182 21.04 -29.53 4.14
CA GLN A 182 22.06 -29.68 5.19
C GLN A 182 21.44 -30.31 6.44
N ALA A 183 20.26 -29.85 6.87
CA ALA A 183 19.56 -30.44 8.01
C ALA A 183 19.20 -31.92 7.81
N LEU A 184 18.94 -32.35 6.58
CA LEU A 184 18.74 -33.77 6.27
C LEU A 184 20.06 -34.55 6.33
N ARG A 185 21.14 -34.04 5.74
CA ARG A 185 22.48 -34.67 5.82
C ARG A 185 22.96 -34.79 7.26
N ASP A 186 22.78 -33.76 8.08
CA ASP A 186 23.18 -33.79 9.50
C ASP A 186 22.38 -34.85 10.29
N ARG A 187 21.12 -35.10 9.92
CA ARG A 187 20.32 -36.18 10.52
C ARG A 187 20.82 -37.54 10.07
N GLU A 188 21.09 -37.71 8.78
CA GLU A 188 21.63 -38.95 8.20
C GLU A 188 22.99 -39.29 8.83
N ASP A 189 23.90 -38.32 8.94
CA ASP A 189 25.23 -38.47 9.54
C ASP A 189 25.13 -38.89 11.02
N LYS A 190 24.22 -38.28 11.79
CA LYS A 190 23.95 -38.68 13.19
C LYS A 190 23.42 -40.11 13.27
N THR A 191 22.49 -40.49 12.39
CA THR A 191 21.96 -41.86 12.38
C THR A 191 23.01 -42.87 11.98
N MET A 192 23.86 -42.56 10.99
CA MET A 192 24.97 -43.41 10.56
C MET A 192 26.02 -43.57 11.66
N ALA A 193 26.37 -42.49 12.37
CA ALA A 193 27.29 -42.54 13.50
C ALA A 193 26.73 -43.44 14.63
N MET A 194 25.43 -43.33 14.93
CA MET A 194 24.76 -44.22 15.89
C MET A 194 24.80 -45.69 15.45
N PHE A 195 24.52 -45.98 14.18
CA PHE A 195 24.60 -47.35 13.65
C PHE A 195 26.02 -47.91 13.66
N GLN A 196 27.01 -47.09 13.32
CA GLN A 196 28.43 -47.49 13.39
C GLN A 196 28.85 -47.79 14.83
N ALA A 197 28.40 -47.00 15.81
CA ALA A 197 28.66 -47.26 17.22
C ALA A 197 28.03 -48.58 17.70
N LEU A 198 26.77 -48.84 17.33
CA LEU A 198 26.08 -50.09 17.66
C LEU A 198 26.73 -51.31 17.00
N ALA A 199 27.13 -51.18 15.73
CA ALA A 199 27.82 -52.23 15.00
C ALA A 199 29.19 -52.54 15.63
N LYS A 200 29.94 -51.50 16.02
CA LYS A 200 31.23 -51.66 16.72
C LYS A 200 31.07 -52.33 18.09
N GLN A 201 29.97 -52.08 18.81
CA GLN A 201 29.70 -52.76 20.08
C GLN A 201 29.30 -54.24 19.90
N ARG A 202 28.69 -54.59 18.77
CA ARG A 202 28.18 -55.96 18.53
C ARG A 202 29.15 -56.86 17.77
N TYR A 203 30.00 -56.28 16.92
CA TYR A 203 30.86 -57.01 15.98
C TYR A 203 32.34 -56.59 16.03
N GLY A 204 32.72 -55.65 16.90
CA GLY A 204 34.10 -55.26 17.18
C GLY A 204 34.50 -55.68 18.58
#